data_AF-Q1KT48-F1
#
_entry.id   AF-Q1KT48-F1
#
_cell.length_a   1.000
_cell.length_b   1.000
_cell.length_c   1.000
_cell.angle_alpha   90.00
_cell.angle_beta   90.00
_cell.angle_gamma   90.00
#
_symmetry.space_group_name_H-M   'P 1'
#
loop_
_entity.id
_entity.type
_entity.pdbx_description
1 polymer ?
#
loop_
_entity_poly.entity_id
_entity_poly.type
_entity_poly.pdbx_seq_one_letter_code
_entity_poly.pdbx_strand_id
1 'polypeptide(L)'
;FLEPRSYKTSPIHTCTQKSADCFLLYHASANVGQLQRDLKLACAKAFLHYKTKTANYILIEQDDLPIHVQKGLLHLKDEPEKLN
;
A
#
# COMPACT_ATOMS: atom_id res chain seq x y z
N PHE A 1 33.72 20.16 5.09
CA PHE A 1 32.61 20.18 6.06
C PHE A 1 31.49 19.34 5.47
N LEU A 2 31.53 18.03 5.72
CA LEU A 2 30.50 17.11 5.22
C LEU A 2 29.34 17.18 6.20
N GLU A 3 28.17 17.61 5.75
CA GLU A 3 26.95 17.54 6.55
C GLU A 3 26.75 16.10 7.01
N PRO A 4 26.45 15.86 8.30
CA PRO A 4 26.16 14.52 8.77
C PRO A 4 24.92 14.03 8.03
N ARG A 5 25.06 12.94 7.27
CA ARG A 5 23.93 12.17 6.72
C ARG A 5 23.01 11.87 7.89
N SER A 6 21.94 12.66 8.01
CA SER A 6 20.82 12.38 8.88
C SER A 6 20.40 10.95 8.57
N TYR A 7 20.60 10.04 9.51
CA TYR A 7 19.88 8.77 9.54
C TYR A 7 18.41 9.16 9.69
N LYS A 8 17.77 9.59 8.60
CA LYS A 8 16.32 9.68 8.52
C LYS A 8 15.87 8.26 8.79
N THR A 9 15.49 7.98 10.03
CA THR A 9 14.71 6.79 10.32
C THR A 9 13.50 6.89 9.41
N SER A 10 13.50 6.08 8.35
CA SER A 10 12.34 5.98 7.47
C SER A 10 11.16 5.68 8.39
N PRO A 11 10.04 6.43 8.31
CA PRO A 11 8.89 6.14 9.13
C PRO A 11 8.54 4.66 9.00
N ILE A 12 8.19 4.00 10.10
CA ILE A 12 7.75 2.61 10.05
C ILE A 12 6.50 2.58 9.16
N HIS A 13 6.52 1.76 8.10
CA HIS A 13 5.40 1.57 7.21
C HIS A 13 4.60 0.39 7.75
N THR A 14 3.38 0.64 8.20
CA THR A 14 2.46 -0.39 8.67
C THR A 14 1.31 -0.50 7.66
N CYS A 15 0.94 -1.73 7.30
CA CYS A 15 -0.15 -2.00 6.36
C CYS A 15 -1.27 -2.71 7.11
N THR A 16 -2.53 -2.32 6.88
CA THR A 16 -3.66 -3.08 7.46
C THR A 16 -3.82 -4.43 6.74
N GLN A 17 -4.42 -5.41 7.43
CA GLN A 17 -4.69 -6.73 6.82
C GLN A 17 -5.53 -6.59 5.53
N LYS A 18 -6.59 -5.77 5.56
CA LYS A 18 -7.45 -5.52 4.39
C LYS A 18 -6.69 -4.92 3.21
N SER A 19 -5.76 -4.00 3.49
CA SER A 19 -4.89 -3.41 2.46
C SER A 19 -3.98 -4.47 1.83
N ALA A 20 -3.42 -5.38 2.64
CA ALA A 20 -2.62 -6.49 2.15
C ALA A 20 -3.45 -7.45 1.30
N ASP A 21 -4.67 -7.79 1.74
CA ASP A 21 -5.59 -8.66 1.00
C ASP A 21 -5.94 -8.06 -0.37
N CYS A 22 -6.19 -6.75 -0.47
CA CYS A 22 -6.39 -6.07 -1.75
C CYS A 22 -5.23 -6.32 -2.73
N PHE A 23 -3.98 -6.21 -2.27
CA PHE A 23 -2.80 -6.46 -3.09
C PHE A 23 -2.59 -7.94 -3.44
N LEU A 24 -3.08 -8.87 -2.61
CA LEU A 24 -3.02 -10.30 -2.90
C LEU A 24 -4.08 -10.72 -3.94
N LEU A 25 -5.22 -10.05 -3.94
CA LEU A 25 -6.39 -10.46 -4.72
C LEU A 25 -6.59 -9.66 -6.01
N TYR A 26 -5.96 -8.49 -6.15
CA TYR A 26 -6.09 -7.70 -7.36
C TYR A 26 -5.33 -8.36 -8.53
N HIS A 27 -5.88 -8.19 -9.73
CA HIS A 27 -5.30 -8.72 -10.94
C HIS A 27 -4.29 -7.74 -11.56
N ALA A 28 -3.00 -8.04 -11.47
CA ALA A 28 -1.93 -7.27 -12.10
C ALA A 28 -1.77 -7.67 -13.57
N SER A 29 -2.45 -6.98 -14.49
CA SER A 29 -2.37 -7.27 -15.93
C SER A 29 -0.98 -7.01 -16.54
N ALA A 30 -0.16 -6.18 -15.90
CA ALA A 30 1.18 -5.80 -16.37
C ALA A 30 2.33 -6.29 -15.46
N ASN A 31 2.17 -7.46 -14.83
CA ASN A 31 3.19 -8.15 -14.02
C ASN A 31 3.64 -7.38 -12.76
N VAL A 32 4.74 -7.82 -12.12
CA VAL A 32 5.34 -7.23 -10.90
C VAL A 32 5.59 -5.72 -11.00
N GLY A 33 5.82 -5.19 -12.21
CA GLY A 33 6.01 -3.76 -12.43
C GLY A 33 4.77 -2.93 -12.09
N GLN A 34 3.57 -3.45 -12.31
CA GLN A 34 2.32 -2.80 -11.89
C GLN A 34 2.20 -2.79 -10.37
N LEU A 35 2.45 -3.93 -9.72
CA LEU A 35 2.46 -4.04 -8.26
C LEU A 35 3.39 -3.01 -7.62
N GLN A 36 4.61 -2.87 -8.14
CA GLN A 36 5.57 -1.92 -7.59
C GLN A 36 5.11 -0.46 -7.76
N ARG A 37 4.48 -0.12 -8.89
CA ARG A 37 3.93 1.23 -9.12
C ARG A 37 2.76 1.51 -8.19
N ASP A 38 1.84 0.57 -8.05
CA ASP A 38 0.65 0.72 -7.22
C ASP A 38 0.99 0.81 -5.73
N LEU A 39 1.95 0.02 -5.27
CA LEU A 39 2.48 0.10 -3.92
C LEU A 39 3.13 1.47 -3.66
N LYS A 40 3.92 1.99 -4.61
CA LYS A 40 4.53 3.32 -4.49
C LYS A 40 3.47 4.42 -4.38
N LEU A 41 2.39 4.32 -5.16
CA LEU A 41 1.27 5.26 -5.09
C LEU A 41 0.56 5.20 -3.73
N ALA A 42 0.29 3.99 -3.22
CA ALA A 42 -0.30 3.81 -1.90
C ALA A 42 0.59 4.40 -0.78
N CYS A 43 1.89 4.13 -0.82
CA CYS A 43 2.86 4.72 0.11
C CYS A 43 2.90 6.26 0.01
N ALA A 44 2.84 6.83 -1.20
CA ALA A 44 2.83 8.28 -1.39
C ALA A 44 1.58 8.93 -0.78
N LYS A 45 0.41 8.30 -0.94
CA LYS A 45 -0.86 8.79 -0.36
C LYS A 45 -0.88 8.67 1.16
N ALA A 46 -0.47 7.51 1.69
CA ALA A 46 -0.33 7.30 3.13
C ALA A 46 0.70 8.26 3.77
N PHE A 47 1.76 8.62 3.04
CA PHE A 47 2.73 9.61 3.50
C PHE A 47 2.13 11.03 3.61
N LEU A 48 1.23 11.42 2.70
CA LEU A 48 0.50 12.68 2.83
C LEU A 48 -0.37 12.67 4.09
N HIS A 49 -1.08 11.57 4.36
CA HIS A 49 -1.86 11.42 5.59
C HIS A 49 -0.97 11.51 6.84
N TYR A 50 0.17 10.84 6.85
CA TYR A 50 1.18 10.95 7.91
C TYR A 50 1.67 12.40 8.11
N LYS A 51 1.81 13.20 7.05
CA LYS A 51 2.23 14.59 7.18
C LYS A 51 1.14 15.50 7.75
N THR A 52 -0.13 15.16 7.50
CA THR A 52 -1.29 15.93 7.99
C THR A 52 -1.74 15.54 9.40
N LYS A 53 -1.47 14.30 9.83
CA LYS A 53 -1.79 13.79 11.16
C LYS A 53 -0.52 13.79 12.02
N THR A 54 -0.61 14.09 13.32
CA THR A 54 0.53 13.93 14.27
C THR A 54 0.78 12.45 14.58
N ALA A 55 0.90 11.63 13.54
CA ALA A 55 1.15 10.20 13.65
C ALA A 55 2.65 9.93 13.71
N ASN A 56 3.06 8.86 14.40
CA ASN A 56 4.47 8.46 14.53
C ASN A 56 4.89 7.40 13.49
N TYR A 57 3.94 6.93 12.66
CA TYR A 57 4.13 5.89 11.65
C TYR A 57 3.26 6.17 10.42
N ILE A 58 3.66 5.64 9.27
CA ILE A 58 2.86 5.67 8.04
C ILE A 58 1.95 4.45 8.08
N LEU A 59 0.64 4.66 8.10
CA LEU A 59 -0.36 3.59 7.99
C LEU A 59 -0.93 3.59 6.58
N ILE A 60 -0.86 2.44 5.90
CA ILE A 60 -1.49 2.23 4.59
C ILE A 60 -2.84 1.56 4.81
N GLU A 61 -3.90 2.34 4.66
CA GLU A 61 -5.30 1.91 4.77
C GLU A 61 -5.89 1.65 3.38
N GLN A 62 -7.05 0.97 3.33
CA GLN A 62 -7.70 0.62 2.05
C GLN A 62 -7.92 1.85 1.16
N ASP A 63 -8.24 3.00 1.76
CA ASP A 63 -8.46 4.25 1.06
C ASP A 63 -7.20 4.81 0.39
N ASP A 64 -6.00 4.41 0.84
CA ASP A 64 -4.73 4.81 0.24
C ASP A 64 -4.45 4.07 -1.06
N LEU A 65 -5.10 2.92 -1.29
CA LEU A 65 -4.86 2.07 -2.45
C LEU A 65 -5.52 2.66 -3.70
N PRO A 66 -4.95 2.46 -4.89
CA PRO A 66 -5.64 2.73 -6.15
C PRO A 66 -6.95 1.94 -6.27
N ILE A 67 -7.96 2.52 -6.92
CA ILE A 67 -9.30 1.91 -7.07
C ILE A 67 -9.23 0.49 -7.65
N HIS A 68 -8.36 0.25 -8.64
CA HIS A 68 -8.21 -1.07 -9.24
C HIS A 68 -7.59 -2.11 -8.30
N VAL A 69 -6.77 -1.69 -7.33
CA VAL A 69 -6.25 -2.57 -6.28
C VAL A 69 -7.33 -2.84 -5.23
N GLN A 70 -8.11 -1.82 -4.85
CA GLN A 70 -9.24 -1.98 -3.92
C GLN A 70 -10.28 -2.97 -4.46
N LYS A 71 -10.50 -2.98 -5.78
CA LYS A 71 -11.38 -3.94 -6.47
C LYS A 71 -10.92 -5.40 -6.34
N GLY A 72 -9.68 -5.67 -5.94
CA GLY A 72 -9.22 -7.02 -5.60
C GLY A 72 -10.09 -7.70 -4.54
N LEU A 73 -10.62 -6.94 -3.57
CA LEU A 73 -11.55 -7.50 -2.58
C LEU A 73 -12.93 -7.85 -3.13
N LEU A 74 -13.32 -7.31 -4.29
CA LEU A 74 -14.56 -7.70 -4.97
C LEU A 74 -14.41 -9.07 -5.64
N HIS A 75 -13.20 -9.42 -6.07
CA HIS A 75 -12.92 -10.72 -6.70
C HIS A 75 -13.07 -11.89 -5.72
N LEU A 76 -13.00 -11.66 -4.40
CA LEU A 76 -13.33 -12.67 -3.37
C LEU A 76 -14.78 -13.15 -3.45
N LYS A 77 -15.70 -12.30 -3.93
CA LYS A 77 -17.12 -12.66 -4.05
C LYS A 77 -17.41 -13.40 -5.36
N ASP A 78 -16.57 -13.19 -6.37
CA ASP A 78 -16.80 -13.72 -7.71
C ASP A 78 -16.09 -15.07 -7.94
N GLU A 79 -15.00 -15.39 -7.23
CA GLU A 79 -14.36 -16.72 -7.30
C GLU A 79 -13.80 -17.22 -5.95
N PRO A 80 -14.59 -18.01 -5.17
CA PRO A 80 -14.12 -18.63 -3.93
C PRO A 80 -13.08 -19.75 -4.12
N GLU A 81 -12.83 -20.19 -5.36
CA GLU A 81 -12.02 -21.38 -5.65
C GLU A 81 -10.50 -21.16 -5.58
N LYS A 82 -10.01 -19.91 -5.51
CA LYS A 82 -8.56 -19.62 -5.54
C LYS A 82 -7.83 -19.70 -4.19
N LEU A 83 -8.52 -20.05 -3.10
CA LEU A 83 -7.95 -20.12 -1.74
C LEU A 83 -7.83 -21.55 -1.17
N ASN A 84 -8.07 -22.59 -1.98
CA ASN A 84 -7.90 -24.00 -1.55
C ASN A 84 -6.58 -24.60 -2.03
#